data_AF-A0AAV5VCC1-F1
#
_entry.id   AF-A0AAV5VCC1-F1
#
_cell.length_a   1.000
_cell.length_b   1.000
_cell.length_c   1.000
_cell.angle_alpha   90.00
_cell.angle_beta   90.00
_cell.angle_gamma   90.00
#
_symmetry.space_group_name_H-M   'P 1'
#
loop_
_entity.id
_entity.type
_entity.pdbx_description
1 polymer ?
#
loop_
_entity_poly.entity_id
_entity_poly.type
_entity_poly.pdbx_seq_one_letter_code
_entity_poly.pdbx_strand_id
1 'polypeptide(L)'
;FRQESHRNVMRLFLLLALVVAETALALTATERLTAAIKQAIDTVDLVNVVAEDTIGTDKNPHTQIANENSKDAQKIGDIVQEATRLLVAEHGAAGLAQFNGIDILGVIEKHLGPKFNNRKKRQYGSELPPQDNCINRPPTCDRSFPFRSISGWCNHDDTPNRGMGSTMGFIRRFMGAAKYDDGFNSVRRLSANGGQLPSARAISNKILAEGAIPAFDPLYNHMFMQYGQWIAHDLIFTPSAVGINGASLDCSLCESADLTPNCAPIEVPADDTYFPTKTAAGKKNCIRVTRGINGQTGLGPRAQINQNSHFLDLSQVYGSTDCVAKELRTMKDGQMLMFTADGYTLPPKALNDTNCQSAKVNSAFKCFTAGDSRNSLQPGLIPIHTIYLRQHNKWASQIRQLRPTWSDNLVYEETRRLLVAMYQYHIYADYLPKVVGTKLMAQYDLTPGSLRRLYDSRINPSITAEFGTAAFRFGHSQARKDVPRMTNSNV
;
A
#
# COMPACT_ATOMS: atom_id res chain seq x y z
N PHE A 1 64.10 21.58 -43.29
CA PHE A 1 64.15 21.92 -41.85
C PHE A 1 62.96 22.74 -41.33
N ARG A 2 62.53 23.89 -41.90
CA ARG A 2 61.38 24.64 -41.36
C ARG A 2 59.98 24.03 -41.64
N GLN A 3 59.79 23.26 -42.71
CA GLN A 3 58.49 22.65 -43.04
C GLN A 3 58.17 21.36 -42.28
N GLU A 4 59.16 20.55 -41.90
CA GLU A 4 58.94 19.33 -41.11
C GLU A 4 58.62 19.62 -39.64
N SER A 5 59.18 20.69 -39.08
CA SER A 5 58.87 21.14 -37.71
C SER A 5 57.39 21.52 -37.56
N HIS A 6 56.81 22.24 -38.53
CA HIS A 6 55.40 22.61 -38.50
C HIS A 6 54.45 21.40 -38.61
N ARG A 7 54.77 20.38 -39.43
CA ARG A 7 53.95 19.17 -39.53
C ARG A 7 53.99 18.32 -38.27
N ASN A 8 55.14 18.25 -37.59
CA ASN A 8 55.27 17.49 -36.34
C ASN A 8 54.58 18.18 -35.17
N VAL A 9 54.63 19.52 -35.09
CA VAL A 9 53.86 20.30 -34.10
C VAL A 9 52.37 20.15 -34.33
N MET A 10 51.90 20.22 -35.58
CA MET A 10 50.48 20.08 -35.90
C MET A 10 49.95 18.66 -35.62
N ARG A 11 50.75 17.62 -35.85
CA ARG A 11 50.43 16.23 -35.44
C ARG A 11 50.41 16.06 -33.92
N LEU A 12 51.33 16.71 -33.20
CA LEU A 12 51.35 16.68 -31.73
C LEU A 12 50.12 17.41 -31.15
N PHE A 13 49.70 18.52 -31.76
CA PHE A 13 48.45 19.22 -31.38
C PHE A 13 47.20 18.42 -31.73
N LEU A 14 47.17 17.69 -32.85
CA LEU A 14 46.06 16.79 -33.19
C LEU A 14 46.02 15.56 -32.28
N LEU A 15 47.16 14.99 -31.91
CA LEU A 15 47.26 13.90 -30.92
C LEU A 15 46.90 14.40 -29.51
N LEU A 16 47.34 15.59 -29.10
CA LEU A 16 46.88 16.19 -27.84
C LEU A 16 45.40 16.56 -27.91
N ALA A 17 44.86 17.02 -29.03
CA ALA A 17 43.43 17.31 -29.16
C ALA A 17 42.58 16.04 -29.17
N LEU A 18 43.07 14.93 -29.72
CA LEU A 18 42.44 13.61 -29.64
C LEU A 18 42.53 13.02 -28.23
N VAL A 19 43.68 13.13 -27.56
CA VAL A 19 43.86 12.70 -26.16
C VAL A 19 43.06 13.60 -25.20
N VAL A 20 42.95 14.92 -25.47
CA VAL A 20 42.16 15.86 -24.66
C VAL A 20 40.66 15.72 -24.94
N ALA A 21 40.25 15.36 -26.17
CA ALA A 21 38.87 15.01 -26.50
C ALA A 21 38.45 13.65 -25.94
N GLU A 22 39.38 12.69 -25.80
CA GLU A 22 39.16 11.44 -25.05
C GLU A 22 39.25 11.60 -23.52
N THR A 23 39.68 12.77 -23.02
CA THR A 23 39.62 13.15 -21.59
C THR A 23 38.54 14.18 -21.29
N ALA A 24 37.40 14.16 -22.00
CA ALA A 24 36.17 14.53 -21.33
C ALA A 24 35.99 13.51 -20.21
N LEU A 25 36.36 13.87 -18.97
CA LEU A 25 36.28 13.02 -17.79
C LEU A 25 34.94 12.29 -17.82
N ALA A 26 34.96 10.99 -18.14
CA ALA A 26 33.76 10.19 -18.22
C ALA A 26 33.10 10.28 -16.85
N LEU A 27 31.87 10.84 -16.79
CA LEU A 27 31.13 11.02 -15.55
C LEU A 27 31.19 9.72 -14.74
N THR A 28 31.54 9.82 -13.47
CA THR A 28 31.47 8.71 -12.52
C THR A 28 30.04 8.17 -12.44
N ALA A 29 29.86 6.92 -11.99
CA ALA A 29 28.52 6.34 -11.81
C ALA A 29 27.63 7.22 -10.92
N THR A 30 28.19 7.82 -9.87
CA THR A 30 27.48 8.75 -8.99
C THR A 30 27.05 10.04 -9.71
N GLU A 31 27.91 10.60 -10.57
CA GLU A 31 27.57 11.81 -11.33
C GLU A 31 26.50 11.53 -12.40
N ARG A 32 26.58 10.38 -13.09
CA ARG A 32 25.55 9.95 -14.04
C ARG A 32 24.20 9.72 -13.35
N LEU A 33 24.21 9.00 -12.22
CA LEU A 33 23.00 8.80 -11.42
C LEU A 33 22.41 10.14 -10.96
N THR A 34 23.27 11.06 -10.52
CA THR A 34 22.84 12.41 -10.10
C THR A 34 22.21 13.18 -11.25
N ALA A 35 22.79 13.12 -12.45
CA ALA A 35 22.25 13.76 -13.64
C ALA A 35 20.88 13.16 -14.02
N ALA A 36 20.76 11.83 -14.02
CA ALA A 36 19.51 11.13 -14.27
C ALA A 36 18.43 11.47 -13.23
N ILE A 37 18.78 11.58 -11.95
CA ILE A 37 17.84 11.98 -10.88
C ILE A 37 17.34 13.41 -11.09
N LYS A 38 18.22 14.36 -11.43
CA LYS A 38 17.81 15.75 -11.69
C LYS A 38 16.81 15.82 -12.85
N GLN A 39 17.13 15.16 -13.95
CA GLN A 39 16.24 15.09 -15.11
C GLN A 39 14.92 14.37 -14.77
N ALA A 40 14.96 13.32 -13.94
CA ALA A 40 13.78 12.61 -13.48
C ALA A 40 12.87 13.48 -12.63
N ILE A 41 13.42 14.32 -11.73
CA ILE A 41 12.64 15.27 -10.93
C ILE A 41 11.85 16.21 -11.85
N ASP A 42 12.53 16.85 -12.81
CA ASP A 42 11.89 17.79 -13.74
C ASP A 42 10.82 17.09 -14.59
N THR A 43 11.09 15.86 -15.04
CA THR A 43 10.16 15.07 -15.85
C THR A 43 8.93 14.66 -15.07
N VAL A 44 9.09 14.17 -13.84
CA VAL A 44 7.98 13.74 -12.98
C VAL A 44 7.10 14.93 -12.61
N ASP A 45 7.69 16.07 -12.28
CA ASP A 45 6.93 17.29 -12.00
C ASP A 45 6.11 17.71 -13.24
N LEU A 46 6.71 17.71 -14.44
CA LEU A 46 6.00 18.01 -15.69
C LEU A 46 4.86 17.01 -15.98
N VAL A 47 5.12 15.71 -15.87
CA VAL A 47 4.11 14.66 -16.08
C VAL A 47 2.92 14.84 -15.15
N ASN A 48 3.20 15.15 -13.87
CA ASN A 48 2.14 15.34 -12.91
C ASN A 48 1.30 16.59 -13.22
N VAL A 49 1.91 17.68 -13.71
CA VAL A 49 1.18 18.90 -14.14
C VAL A 49 0.28 18.59 -15.32
N VAL A 50 0.84 17.98 -16.37
CA VAL A 50 0.10 17.64 -17.59
C VAL A 50 -1.05 16.68 -17.27
N ALA A 51 -0.80 15.67 -16.43
CA ALA A 51 -1.83 14.73 -16.02
C ALA A 51 -2.95 15.42 -15.24
N GLU A 52 -2.64 16.33 -14.31
CA GLU A 52 -3.65 17.08 -13.56
C GLU A 52 -4.51 17.96 -14.49
N ASP A 53 -3.88 18.72 -15.40
CA ASP A 53 -4.57 19.60 -16.34
C ASP A 53 -5.45 18.84 -17.34
N THR A 54 -5.00 17.67 -17.78
CA THR A 54 -5.66 16.91 -18.86
C THR A 54 -6.69 15.91 -18.33
N ILE A 55 -6.37 15.26 -17.22
CA ILE A 55 -7.18 14.18 -16.65
C ILE A 55 -8.15 14.73 -15.59
N GLY A 56 -7.74 15.74 -14.83
CA GLY A 56 -8.56 16.34 -13.77
C GLY A 56 -8.63 15.51 -12.48
N THR A 57 -9.50 15.96 -11.57
CA THR A 57 -9.69 15.36 -10.25
C THR A 57 -10.84 14.36 -10.24
N ASP A 58 -10.59 13.16 -9.74
CA ASP A 58 -11.63 12.12 -9.65
C ASP A 58 -12.67 12.44 -8.57
N LYS A 59 -13.95 12.49 -8.98
CA LYS A 59 -15.11 12.72 -8.12
C LYS A 59 -15.77 11.43 -7.60
N ASN A 60 -15.27 10.26 -7.99
CA ASN A 60 -15.81 8.99 -7.52
C ASN A 60 -15.42 8.71 -6.05
N PRO A 61 -16.16 7.82 -5.35
CA PRO A 61 -15.78 7.40 -4.01
C PRO A 61 -14.42 6.67 -4.00
N HIS A 62 -13.53 7.07 -3.10
CA HIS A 62 -12.18 6.54 -2.96
C HIS A 62 -12.05 5.64 -1.73
N THR A 63 -11.85 4.34 -1.93
CA THR A 63 -11.68 3.39 -0.82
C THR A 63 -10.22 2.98 -0.60
N GLN A 64 -9.31 3.43 -1.47
CA GLN A 64 -7.87 3.09 -1.47
C GLN A 64 -7.02 4.35 -1.25
N ILE A 65 -7.28 5.09 -0.18
CA ILE A 65 -6.67 6.41 0.07
C ILE A 65 -5.23 6.28 0.58
N ALA A 66 -4.31 7.00 -0.07
CA ALA A 66 -2.94 7.17 0.38
C ALA A 66 -2.85 8.13 1.57
N ASN A 67 -2.18 7.70 2.65
CA ASN A 67 -1.74 8.61 3.70
C ASN A 67 -0.51 9.41 3.28
N GLU A 68 -0.10 10.41 4.06
CA GLU A 68 1.04 11.28 3.72
C GLU A 68 2.35 10.49 3.51
N ASN A 69 2.64 9.49 4.36
CA ASN A 69 3.84 8.66 4.17
C ASN A 69 3.82 7.91 2.82
N SER A 70 2.65 7.45 2.38
CA SER A 70 2.48 6.79 1.08
C SER A 70 2.66 7.77 -0.08
N LYS A 71 2.18 9.00 0.04
CA LYS A 71 2.38 10.05 -0.97
C LYS A 71 3.86 10.41 -1.11
N ASP A 72 4.57 10.54 0.00
CA ASP A 72 6.01 10.79 0.02
C ASP A 72 6.78 9.63 -0.64
N ALA A 73 6.43 8.39 -0.29
CA ALA A 73 6.99 7.21 -0.91
C ALA A 73 6.71 7.15 -2.43
N GLN A 74 5.51 7.56 -2.86
CA GLN A 74 5.18 7.65 -4.28
C GLN A 74 6.08 8.63 -5.02
N LYS A 75 6.28 9.83 -4.46
CA LYS A 75 7.11 10.85 -5.10
C LYS A 75 8.54 10.34 -5.32
N ILE A 76 9.12 9.71 -4.30
CA ILE A 76 10.44 9.08 -4.41
C ILE A 76 10.41 7.97 -5.45
N GLY A 77 9.43 7.06 -5.38
CA GLY A 77 9.33 5.93 -6.31
C GLY A 77 9.17 6.34 -7.76
N ASP A 78 8.40 7.38 -8.05
CA ASP A 78 8.19 7.90 -9.40
C ASP A 78 9.49 8.53 -9.95
N ILE A 79 10.26 9.25 -9.11
CA ILE A 79 11.61 9.76 -9.48
C ILE A 79 12.57 8.60 -9.76
N VAL A 80 12.61 7.58 -8.89
CA VAL A 80 13.49 6.42 -9.08
C VAL A 80 13.11 5.62 -10.33
N GLN A 81 11.81 5.48 -10.60
CA GLN A 81 11.30 4.79 -11.78
C GLN A 81 11.65 5.54 -13.08
N GLU A 82 11.59 6.87 -13.07
CA GLU A 82 11.98 7.68 -14.23
C GLU A 82 13.51 7.73 -14.41
N ALA A 83 14.28 7.84 -13.32
CA ALA A 83 15.73 7.71 -13.38
C ALA A 83 16.15 6.33 -13.90
N THR A 84 15.45 5.26 -13.49
CA THR A 84 15.66 3.91 -14.04
C THR A 84 15.44 3.90 -15.55
N ARG A 85 14.33 4.50 -16.03
CA ARG A 85 14.03 4.57 -17.47
C ARG A 85 15.15 5.25 -18.25
N LEU A 86 15.63 6.41 -17.76
CA LEU A 86 16.72 7.16 -18.38
C LEU A 86 18.01 6.35 -18.46
N LEU A 87 18.42 5.73 -17.34
CA LEU A 87 19.65 4.94 -17.26
C LEU A 87 19.58 3.65 -18.09
N VAL A 88 18.42 2.99 -18.16
CA VAL A 88 18.21 1.82 -19.01
C VAL A 88 18.26 2.21 -20.49
N ALA A 89 17.72 3.37 -20.87
CA ALA A 89 17.80 3.86 -22.24
C ALA A 89 19.26 4.14 -22.66
N GLU A 90 20.10 4.61 -21.74
CA GLU A 90 21.51 4.94 -22.00
C GLU A 90 22.44 3.73 -21.95
N HIS A 91 22.22 2.78 -21.02
CA HIS A 91 23.18 1.73 -20.69
C HIS A 91 22.63 0.30 -20.82
N GLY A 92 21.35 0.15 -21.17
CA GLY A 92 20.64 -1.11 -21.10
C GLY A 92 20.39 -1.57 -19.66
N ALA A 93 19.49 -2.56 -19.50
CA ALA A 93 19.11 -3.07 -18.18
C ALA A 93 20.29 -3.69 -17.40
N ALA A 94 21.22 -4.37 -18.09
CA ALA A 94 22.41 -4.93 -17.48
C ALA A 94 23.37 -3.86 -16.94
N GLY A 95 23.35 -2.66 -17.55
CA GLY A 95 24.17 -1.52 -17.12
C GLY A 95 23.76 -0.92 -15.78
N LEU A 96 22.57 -1.25 -15.24
CA LEU A 96 22.15 -0.77 -13.92
C LEU A 96 23.05 -1.26 -12.78
N ALA A 97 23.75 -2.39 -12.96
CA ALA A 97 24.63 -2.95 -11.94
C ALA A 97 25.79 -2.01 -11.55
N GLN A 98 26.16 -1.07 -12.43
CA GLN A 98 27.22 -0.09 -12.15
C GLN A 98 26.84 0.93 -11.04
N PHE A 99 25.55 1.04 -10.70
CA PHE A 99 25.06 1.94 -9.66
C PHE A 99 24.83 1.22 -8.32
N ASN A 100 25.15 -0.08 -8.23
CA ASN A 100 25.00 -0.85 -7.01
C ASN A 100 25.88 -0.27 -5.88
N GLY A 101 25.31 -0.12 -4.69
CA GLY A 101 26.01 0.42 -3.53
C GLY A 101 26.00 1.96 -3.43
N ILE A 102 25.43 2.67 -4.41
CA ILE A 102 25.19 4.11 -4.29
C ILE A 102 23.91 4.34 -3.50
N ASP A 103 23.96 5.27 -2.54
CA ASP A 103 22.79 5.73 -1.79
C ASP A 103 21.88 6.62 -2.65
N ILE A 104 21.02 5.98 -3.44
CA ILE A 104 20.07 6.66 -4.34
C ILE A 104 19.15 7.60 -3.56
N LEU A 105 18.69 7.19 -2.38
CA LEU A 105 17.78 7.99 -1.56
C LEU A 105 18.48 9.26 -1.06
N GLY A 106 19.71 9.14 -0.55
CA GLY A 106 20.51 10.30 -0.15
C GLY A 106 20.78 11.28 -1.31
N VAL A 107 20.97 10.77 -2.54
CA VAL A 107 21.10 11.63 -3.73
C VAL A 107 19.78 12.36 -4.02
N ILE A 108 18.63 11.68 -3.98
CA ILE A 108 17.31 12.29 -4.20
C ILE A 108 17.03 13.36 -3.14
N GLU A 109 17.21 13.05 -1.86
CA GLU A 109 16.95 13.97 -0.74
C GLU A 109 17.76 15.27 -0.86
N LYS A 110 19.02 15.18 -1.29
CA LYS A 110 19.88 16.34 -1.52
C LYS A 110 19.33 17.28 -2.61
N HIS A 111 18.61 16.77 -3.60
CA HIS A 111 18.12 17.53 -4.76
C HIS A 111 16.67 17.97 -4.64
N LEU A 112 15.84 17.30 -3.84
CA LEU A 112 14.48 17.75 -3.53
C LEU A 112 14.45 18.98 -2.59
N GLY A 113 15.60 19.34 -2.01
CA GLY A 113 15.79 20.51 -1.15
C GLY A 113 15.05 20.38 0.20
N PRO A 114 15.17 21.39 1.08
CA PRO A 114 14.56 21.35 2.40
C PRO A 114 13.02 21.35 2.39
N LYS A 115 12.33 21.34 1.23
CA LYS A 115 10.87 21.19 1.18
C LYS A 115 10.39 19.80 1.65
N PHE A 116 11.27 18.80 1.72
CA PHE A 116 10.99 17.52 2.39
C PHE A 116 11.22 17.58 3.92
N ASN A 117 12.07 18.49 4.41
CA ASN A 117 12.39 18.66 5.83
C ASN A 117 11.66 19.83 6.52
N ASN A 118 11.11 20.77 5.75
CA ASN A 118 10.37 21.91 6.26
C ASN A 118 8.87 21.66 6.09
N ARG A 119 8.32 20.97 7.08
CA ARG A 119 7.04 21.38 7.66
C ARG A 119 7.09 22.88 7.84
N LYS A 120 6.39 23.62 6.97
CA LYS A 120 6.07 25.01 7.29
C LYS A 120 5.36 24.97 8.63
N LYS A 121 6.03 25.44 9.69
CA LYS A 121 5.38 25.98 10.89
C LYS A 121 4.38 27.01 10.40
N ARG A 122 3.14 26.58 10.15
CA ARG A 122 2.00 27.50 10.15
C ARG A 122 1.84 27.89 11.61
N GLN A 123 2.46 29.01 11.96
CA GLN A 123 2.26 29.67 13.22
C GLN A 123 0.82 30.20 13.20
N TYR A 124 -0.09 29.45 13.81
CA TYR A 124 -1.36 29.97 14.30
C TYR A 124 -1.59 29.37 15.68
N GLY A 125 -1.90 30.23 16.64
CA GLY A 125 -1.80 29.95 18.06
C GLY A 125 -2.59 28.72 18.53
N SER A 126 -1.88 27.82 19.19
CA SER A 126 -2.25 27.05 20.39
C SER A 126 -1.23 25.91 20.50
N GLU A 127 -0.71 25.68 21.70
CA GLU A 127 0.44 24.84 21.98
C GLU A 127 0.17 23.35 21.71
N LEU A 128 0.55 22.87 20.53
CA LEU A 128 0.90 21.47 20.30
C LEU A 128 2.18 21.44 19.43
N PRO A 129 3.23 20.69 19.83
CA PRO A 129 4.45 20.60 19.04
C PRO A 129 4.17 19.94 17.67
N PRO A 130 4.92 20.30 16.62
CA PRO A 130 4.75 19.72 15.28
C PRO A 130 4.88 18.19 15.37
N GLN A 131 3.90 17.46 14.82
CA GLN A 131 3.79 15.99 14.87
C GLN A 131 4.90 15.31 14.03
N ASP A 132 6.18 15.44 14.38
CA ASP A 132 7.33 14.95 13.62
C ASP A 132 7.36 13.40 13.62
N ASN A 133 6.92 12.80 12.50
CA ASN A 133 6.88 11.37 12.17
C ASN A 133 5.83 10.49 12.91
N CYS A 134 4.76 10.10 12.20
CA CYS A 134 3.72 9.17 12.71
C CYS A 134 4.15 7.70 12.77
N ILE A 135 5.38 7.38 12.33
CA ILE A 135 5.95 6.04 12.37
C ILE A 135 7.29 6.12 13.09
N ASN A 136 7.35 5.65 14.33
CA ASN A 136 8.61 5.56 15.05
C ASN A 136 9.55 4.53 14.39
N ARG A 137 10.76 4.98 14.02
CA ARG A 137 11.81 4.16 13.38
C ARG A 137 13.10 4.27 14.20
N PRO A 138 13.16 3.65 15.39
CA PRO A 138 14.29 3.84 16.29
C PRO A 138 15.59 3.24 15.71
N PRO A 139 16.75 3.88 15.98
CA PRO A 139 18.05 3.42 15.52
C PRO A 139 18.55 2.16 16.24
N THR A 140 17.89 1.75 17.32
CA THR A 140 18.07 0.45 17.99
C THR A 140 16.71 0.00 18.54
N CYS A 141 16.48 -1.30 18.61
CA CYS A 141 15.25 -1.86 19.15
C CYS A 141 15.40 -2.13 20.64
N ASP A 142 14.50 -1.58 21.45
CA ASP A 142 14.48 -1.83 22.89
C ASP A 142 13.83 -3.19 23.19
N ARG A 143 14.65 -4.14 23.64
CA ARG A 143 14.22 -5.50 23.98
C ARG A 143 13.51 -5.60 25.34
N SER A 144 13.58 -4.55 26.16
CA SER A 144 12.88 -4.50 27.44
C SER A 144 11.39 -4.17 27.26
N PHE A 145 11.01 -3.64 26.10
CA PHE A 145 9.64 -3.29 25.77
C PHE A 145 8.83 -4.54 25.35
N PRO A 146 7.85 -5.02 26.13
CA PRO A 146 7.22 -6.32 25.91
C PRO A 146 6.04 -6.27 24.91
N PHE A 147 5.82 -5.13 24.25
CA PHE A 147 4.68 -4.90 23.37
C PHE A 147 5.12 -4.66 21.93
N ARG A 148 4.25 -5.05 20.99
CA ARG A 148 4.48 -4.79 19.57
C ARG A 148 4.36 -3.30 19.32
N SER A 149 5.24 -2.72 18.51
CA SER A 149 4.99 -1.38 17.98
C SER A 149 3.70 -1.36 17.15
N ILE A 150 3.09 -0.19 16.99
CA ILE A 150 1.90 -0.03 16.11
C ILE A 150 2.31 -0.22 14.64
N SER A 151 3.50 0.24 14.27
CA SER A 151 4.03 0.16 12.92
C SER A 151 4.55 -1.22 12.52
N GLY A 152 4.70 -2.15 13.45
CA GLY A 152 5.39 -3.43 13.24
C GLY A 152 6.91 -3.33 13.19
N TRP A 153 7.49 -2.12 13.34
CA TRP A 153 8.93 -1.93 13.47
C TRP A 153 9.46 -2.65 14.71
N CYS A 154 10.71 -3.13 14.66
CA CYS A 154 11.36 -3.91 15.72
C CYS A 154 10.69 -5.25 16.05
N ASN A 155 9.92 -5.84 15.12
CA ASN A 155 9.52 -7.24 15.25
C ASN A 155 10.71 -8.20 15.12
N HIS A 156 11.65 -7.86 14.23
CA HIS A 156 12.95 -8.54 14.10
C HIS A 156 13.98 -7.92 15.04
N ASP A 157 14.83 -8.78 15.59
CA ASP A 157 15.73 -8.50 16.71
C ASP A 157 17.12 -8.00 16.30
N ASP A 158 17.40 -7.94 14.99
CA ASP A 158 18.65 -7.43 14.41
C ASP A 158 18.46 -6.07 13.71
N THR A 159 19.55 -5.28 13.66
CA THR A 159 19.55 -3.94 13.07
C THR A 159 19.19 -3.92 11.58
N PRO A 160 19.70 -4.83 10.72
CA PRO A 160 19.36 -4.86 9.30
C PRO A 160 17.88 -5.14 9.00
N ASN A 161 17.22 -5.98 9.80
CA ASN A 161 15.89 -6.53 9.50
C ASN A 161 14.77 -5.93 10.35
N ARG A 162 15.04 -5.03 11.30
CA ARG A 162 14.03 -4.39 12.18
C ARG A 162 12.83 -3.74 11.46
N GLY A 163 12.96 -3.43 10.17
CA GLY A 163 11.90 -2.89 9.33
C GLY A 163 11.20 -3.91 8.44
N MET A 164 11.45 -5.21 8.62
CA MET A 164 10.80 -6.25 7.83
C MET A 164 9.35 -6.45 8.31
N GLY A 165 8.41 -6.45 7.38
CA GLY A 165 6.98 -6.67 7.65
C GLY A 165 6.25 -5.52 8.33
N SER A 166 6.87 -4.37 8.52
CA SER A 166 6.23 -3.19 9.08
C SER A 166 5.44 -2.39 8.04
N THR A 167 4.63 -1.44 8.53
CA THR A 167 3.94 -0.44 7.71
C THR A 167 4.91 0.29 6.78
N MET A 168 4.42 0.64 5.59
CA MET A 168 5.19 1.23 4.50
C MET A 168 6.28 0.30 3.94
N GLY A 169 6.29 -0.96 4.35
CA GLY A 169 7.19 -1.99 3.84
C GLY A 169 6.86 -2.39 2.40
N PHE A 170 7.87 -2.91 1.71
CA PHE A 170 7.71 -3.45 0.37
C PHE A 170 6.86 -4.71 0.34
N ILE A 171 6.02 -4.81 -0.68
CA ILE A 171 5.37 -6.06 -1.03
C ILE A 171 6.39 -6.92 -1.78
N ARG A 172 6.75 -8.05 -1.18
CA ARG A 172 7.74 -8.97 -1.79
C ARG A 172 7.14 -9.73 -2.97
N ARG A 173 7.98 -10.40 -3.75
CA ARG A 173 7.56 -11.30 -4.81
C ARG A 173 7.99 -12.72 -4.49
N PHE A 174 7.09 -13.67 -4.68
CA PHE A 174 7.38 -15.10 -4.50
C PHE A 174 7.82 -15.75 -5.81
N MET A 175 7.19 -15.40 -6.94
CA MET A 175 7.37 -16.03 -8.26
C MET A 175 8.58 -15.48 -9.04
N GLY A 176 9.59 -14.94 -8.35
CA GLY A 176 10.78 -14.34 -8.96
C GLY A 176 10.61 -12.89 -9.40
N ALA A 177 11.27 -12.52 -10.51
CA ALA A 177 11.36 -11.14 -10.98
C ALA A 177 10.00 -10.59 -11.47
N ALA A 178 9.79 -9.28 -11.29
CA ALA A 178 8.63 -8.58 -11.82
C ALA A 178 8.52 -8.73 -13.35
N LYS A 179 7.29 -8.84 -13.85
CA LYS A 179 7.00 -8.95 -15.29
C LYS A 179 6.15 -7.76 -15.74
N TYR A 180 6.84 -6.74 -16.23
CA TYR A 180 6.27 -5.58 -16.90
C TYR A 180 6.54 -5.68 -18.41
N ASP A 181 5.77 -4.96 -19.22
CA ASP A 181 5.87 -5.03 -20.69
C ASP A 181 7.24 -4.55 -21.19
N ASP A 182 7.74 -3.47 -20.58
CA ASP A 182 9.06 -2.87 -20.79
C ASP A 182 10.13 -3.44 -19.83
N GLY A 183 9.78 -4.43 -19.02
CA GLY A 183 10.65 -5.05 -18.02
C GLY A 183 10.73 -4.32 -16.67
N PHE A 184 10.23 -3.08 -16.52
CA PHE A 184 10.33 -2.36 -15.25
C PHE A 184 9.08 -1.58 -14.79
N ASN A 185 8.20 -1.10 -15.66
CA ASN A 185 7.06 -0.28 -15.22
C ASN A 185 5.77 -0.49 -16.01
N SER A 186 5.83 -0.59 -17.34
CA SER A 186 4.63 -0.62 -18.18
C SER A 186 3.76 -1.83 -17.88
N VAL A 187 2.46 -1.60 -17.73
CA VAL A 187 1.49 -2.70 -17.52
C VAL A 187 1.63 -3.69 -18.67
N ARG A 188 1.80 -4.96 -18.34
CA ARG A 188 2.01 -6.02 -19.32
C ARG A 188 0.82 -6.10 -20.29
N ARG A 189 1.10 -6.00 -21.58
CA ARG A 189 0.13 -6.09 -22.68
C ARG A 189 0.37 -7.32 -23.55
N LEU A 190 1.58 -7.87 -23.54
CA LEU A 190 1.93 -9.03 -24.35
C LEU A 190 1.94 -10.34 -23.54
N SER A 191 1.38 -11.38 -24.15
CA SER A 191 1.39 -12.76 -23.64
C SER A 191 2.78 -13.39 -23.82
N ALA A 192 3.00 -14.58 -23.25
CA ALA A 192 4.27 -15.30 -23.38
C ALA A 192 4.61 -15.67 -24.85
N ASN A 193 3.61 -15.74 -25.73
CA ASN A 193 3.79 -16.01 -27.16
C ASN A 193 3.85 -14.74 -28.03
N GLY A 194 3.88 -13.55 -27.43
CA GLY A 194 3.91 -12.26 -28.15
C GLY A 194 2.54 -11.74 -28.61
N GLY A 195 1.45 -12.50 -28.45
CA GLY A 195 0.10 -12.02 -28.72
C GLY A 195 -0.40 -11.01 -27.68
N GLN A 196 -1.38 -10.17 -28.04
CA GLN A 196 -2.02 -9.24 -27.10
C GLN A 196 -2.77 -10.01 -25.99
N LEU A 197 -2.64 -9.54 -24.75
CA LEU A 197 -3.42 -10.02 -23.63
C LEU A 197 -4.88 -9.56 -23.77
N PRO A 198 -5.86 -10.43 -23.46
CA PRO A 198 -7.26 -10.02 -23.46
C PRO A 198 -7.52 -8.99 -22.35
N SER A 199 -8.47 -8.08 -22.59
CA SER A 199 -8.96 -7.16 -21.56
C SER A 199 -9.41 -7.93 -20.32
N ALA A 200 -9.08 -7.43 -19.13
CA ALA A 200 -9.55 -8.01 -17.87
C ALA A 200 -11.09 -8.05 -17.80
N ARG A 201 -11.76 -7.08 -18.42
CA ARG A 201 -13.23 -7.07 -18.54
C ARG A 201 -13.74 -8.17 -19.48
N ALA A 202 -13.05 -8.42 -20.59
CA ALA A 202 -13.41 -9.54 -21.48
C ALA A 202 -13.29 -10.89 -20.77
N ILE A 203 -12.24 -11.08 -19.94
CA ILE A 203 -12.11 -12.27 -19.09
C ILE A 203 -13.25 -12.34 -18.09
N SER A 204 -13.58 -11.23 -17.41
CA SER A 204 -14.69 -11.17 -16.46
C SER A 204 -16.01 -11.59 -17.10
N ASN A 205 -16.32 -11.11 -18.31
CA ASN A 205 -17.57 -11.42 -19.00
C ASN A 205 -17.66 -12.88 -19.43
N LYS A 206 -16.53 -13.53 -19.74
CA LYS A 206 -16.52 -14.89 -20.31
C LYS A 206 -16.29 -15.98 -19.27
N ILE A 207 -15.55 -15.69 -18.20
CA ILE A 207 -15.14 -16.69 -17.19
C ILE A 207 -15.85 -16.46 -15.86
N LEU A 208 -16.10 -15.21 -15.49
CA LEU A 208 -16.63 -14.83 -14.17
C LEU A 208 -18.05 -14.28 -14.24
N ALA A 209 -18.76 -14.50 -15.35
CA ALA A 209 -20.15 -14.09 -15.46
C ALA A 209 -20.97 -14.75 -14.36
N GLU A 210 -21.65 -13.92 -13.57
CA GLU A 210 -22.54 -14.41 -12.53
C GLU A 210 -23.66 -15.23 -13.18
N GLY A 211 -23.77 -16.50 -12.78
CA GLY A 211 -24.88 -17.34 -13.21
C GLY A 211 -26.20 -16.79 -12.66
N ALA A 212 -27.31 -17.09 -13.31
CA ALA A 212 -28.64 -16.63 -12.88
C ALA A 212 -29.05 -17.12 -11.47
N ILE A 213 -28.34 -18.10 -10.91
CA ILE A 213 -28.65 -18.74 -9.63
C ILE A 213 -27.43 -18.60 -8.71
N PRO A 214 -27.53 -17.83 -7.60
CA PRO A 214 -26.49 -17.78 -6.59
C PRO A 214 -26.26 -19.17 -5.97
N ALA A 215 -25.00 -19.62 -5.95
CA ALA A 215 -24.62 -20.85 -5.27
C ALA A 215 -24.31 -20.53 -3.80
N PHE A 216 -25.08 -21.13 -2.88
CA PHE A 216 -24.80 -21.04 -1.45
C PHE A 216 -24.03 -22.28 -0.99
N ASP A 217 -22.96 -22.06 -0.23
CA ASP A 217 -22.23 -23.14 0.42
C ASP A 217 -23.05 -23.70 1.60
N PRO A 218 -23.31 -25.02 1.66
CA PRO A 218 -24.10 -25.63 2.73
C PRO A 218 -23.32 -25.80 4.05
N LEU A 219 -21.99 -25.69 4.03
CA LEU A 219 -21.11 -25.89 5.18
C LEU A 219 -20.67 -24.56 5.81
N TYR A 220 -20.63 -23.48 5.03
CA TYR A 220 -20.12 -22.19 5.49
C TYR A 220 -21.16 -21.06 5.42
N ASN A 221 -21.36 -20.40 6.57
CA ASN A 221 -22.15 -19.18 6.63
C ASN A 221 -21.35 -17.97 6.12
N HIS A 222 -22.02 -16.82 5.95
CA HIS A 222 -21.39 -15.63 5.37
C HIS A 222 -20.29 -15.00 6.25
N MET A 223 -20.23 -15.34 7.55
CA MET A 223 -19.16 -14.89 8.42
C MET A 223 -17.80 -15.42 7.94
N PHE A 224 -17.75 -16.56 7.24
CA PHE A 224 -16.50 -17.09 6.69
C PHE A 224 -15.87 -16.12 5.67
N MET A 225 -16.65 -15.63 4.70
CA MET A 225 -16.21 -14.60 3.75
C MET A 225 -15.82 -13.33 4.50
N GLN A 226 -16.69 -12.88 5.42
CA GLN A 226 -16.50 -11.63 6.15
C GLN A 226 -15.22 -11.63 7.00
N TYR A 227 -14.91 -12.77 7.63
CA TYR A 227 -13.68 -12.94 8.42
C TYR A 227 -12.44 -13.03 7.53
N GLY A 228 -12.55 -13.61 6.32
CA GLY A 228 -11.48 -13.54 5.32
C GLY A 228 -11.14 -12.10 4.92
N GLN A 229 -12.16 -11.27 4.67
CA GLN A 229 -11.98 -9.84 4.43
C GLN A 229 -11.38 -9.13 5.65
N TRP A 230 -11.84 -9.45 6.86
CA TRP A 230 -11.30 -8.92 8.11
C TRP A 230 -9.80 -9.18 8.27
N ILE A 231 -9.34 -10.41 7.95
CA ILE A 231 -7.92 -10.79 7.96
C ILE A 231 -7.15 -10.05 6.87
N ALA A 232 -7.72 -9.95 5.66
CA ALA A 232 -7.07 -9.25 4.55
C ALA A 232 -6.83 -7.77 4.88
N HIS A 233 -7.76 -7.15 5.61
CA HIS A 233 -7.67 -5.75 6.04
C HIS A 233 -6.66 -5.52 7.17
N ASP A 234 -6.18 -6.57 7.83
CA ASP A 234 -5.02 -6.50 8.72
C ASP A 234 -3.73 -6.54 7.90
N LEU A 235 -3.60 -7.55 7.03
CA LEU A 235 -2.34 -7.90 6.39
C LEU A 235 -1.90 -6.98 5.27
N ILE A 236 -2.83 -6.40 4.50
CA ILE A 236 -2.46 -5.65 3.29
C ILE A 236 -3.41 -4.52 2.93
N PHE A 237 -2.81 -3.36 2.64
CA PHE A 237 -3.44 -2.23 2.00
C PHE A 237 -2.45 -1.55 1.04
N THR A 238 -2.70 -1.66 -0.26
CA THR A 238 -1.93 -0.92 -1.27
C THR A 238 -2.78 0.25 -1.75
N PRO A 239 -2.51 1.48 -1.27
CA PRO A 239 -3.27 2.65 -1.68
C PRO A 239 -3.09 2.95 -3.18
N SER A 240 -4.09 3.61 -3.77
CA SER A 240 -4.01 4.14 -5.13
C SER A 240 -2.99 5.26 -5.22
N ALA A 241 -2.32 5.33 -6.37
CA ALA A 241 -1.46 6.46 -6.69
C ALA A 241 -2.24 7.77 -6.78
N VAL A 242 -1.55 8.86 -6.47
CA VAL A 242 -2.06 10.23 -6.45
C VAL A 242 -1.34 11.10 -7.48
N GLY A 243 -1.96 12.19 -7.88
CA GLY A 243 -1.35 13.25 -8.69
C GLY A 243 -0.66 14.31 -7.82
N ILE A 244 -0.49 15.50 -8.37
CA ILE A 244 0.07 16.66 -7.67
C ILE A 244 -0.68 16.94 -6.37
N ASN A 245 0.07 17.33 -5.33
CA ASN A 245 -0.45 17.69 -4.01
C ASN A 245 -1.30 16.59 -3.34
N GLY A 246 -1.20 15.34 -3.80
CA GLY A 246 -1.98 14.22 -3.28
C GLY A 246 -3.41 14.14 -3.81
N ALA A 247 -3.73 14.84 -4.90
CA ALA A 247 -5.03 14.79 -5.54
C ALA A 247 -5.30 13.42 -6.19
N SER A 248 -6.56 12.99 -6.23
CA SER A 248 -6.94 11.75 -6.92
C SER A 248 -6.87 11.92 -8.44
N LEU A 249 -6.20 10.99 -9.13
CA LEU A 249 -6.09 10.97 -10.59
C LEU A 249 -7.37 10.45 -11.25
N ASP A 250 -7.93 11.12 -12.26
CA ASP A 250 -9.08 10.60 -13.03
C ASP A 250 -8.73 9.60 -14.16
N CYS A 251 -8.23 8.40 -13.84
CA CYS A 251 -7.87 7.37 -14.82
C CYS A 251 -9.05 6.71 -15.59
N SER A 252 -10.14 7.43 -15.88
CA SER A 252 -11.33 6.91 -16.56
C SER A 252 -11.20 6.91 -18.10
N LEU A 253 -10.36 7.77 -18.67
CA LEU A 253 -10.11 7.78 -20.11
C LEU A 253 -9.13 6.68 -20.51
N CYS A 254 -9.31 6.07 -21.68
CA CYS A 254 -8.41 5.04 -22.17
C CYS A 254 -6.98 5.58 -22.40
N GLU A 255 -6.88 6.85 -22.81
CA GLU A 255 -5.62 7.56 -23.06
C GLU A 255 -4.93 8.02 -21.75
N SER A 256 -5.55 7.86 -20.58
CA SER A 256 -4.95 8.26 -19.30
C SER A 256 -3.60 7.55 -19.03
N ALA A 257 -3.39 6.34 -19.56
CA ALA A 257 -2.12 5.63 -19.45
C ALA A 257 -0.97 6.26 -20.25
N ASP A 258 -1.28 7.07 -21.27
CA ASP A 258 -0.27 7.76 -22.09
C ASP A 258 0.19 9.05 -21.41
N LEU A 259 -0.63 9.59 -20.50
CA LEU A 259 -0.38 10.83 -19.78
C LEU A 259 0.36 10.62 -18.46
N THR A 260 0.11 9.50 -17.77
CA THR A 260 0.80 9.18 -16.52
C THR A 260 1.00 7.67 -16.35
N PRO A 261 2.17 7.23 -15.87
CA PRO A 261 2.42 5.82 -15.59
C PRO A 261 1.58 5.30 -14.41
N ASN A 262 0.85 6.16 -13.69
CA ASN A 262 0.01 5.81 -12.56
C ASN A 262 -1.43 5.44 -12.94
N CYS A 263 -1.81 5.54 -14.23
CA CYS A 263 -3.10 5.07 -14.74
C CYS A 263 -2.96 3.73 -15.49
N ALA A 264 -3.98 2.88 -15.40
CA ALA A 264 -4.04 1.58 -16.09
C ALA A 264 -5.48 1.20 -16.50
N PRO A 265 -6.21 2.08 -17.22
CA PRO A 265 -7.61 1.88 -17.60
C PRO A 265 -7.83 0.53 -18.31
N ILE A 266 -8.96 -0.11 -18.03
CA ILE A 266 -9.34 -1.39 -18.63
C ILE A 266 -10.30 -1.12 -19.79
N GLU A 267 -9.91 -1.44 -21.02
CA GLU A 267 -10.77 -1.28 -22.19
C GLU A 267 -12.06 -2.11 -22.07
N VAL A 268 -13.21 -1.47 -22.31
CA VAL A 268 -14.51 -2.11 -22.36
C VAL A 268 -14.62 -2.86 -23.70
N PRO A 269 -14.88 -4.18 -23.71
CA PRO A 269 -15.04 -4.96 -24.93
C PRO A 269 -16.22 -4.45 -25.79
N ALA A 270 -16.14 -4.62 -27.11
CA ALA A 270 -17.18 -4.16 -28.03
C ALA A 270 -18.53 -4.88 -27.85
N ASP A 271 -18.52 -6.05 -27.22
CA ASP A 271 -19.68 -6.90 -26.90
C ASP A 271 -20.12 -6.79 -25.42
N ASP A 272 -19.64 -5.78 -24.67
CA ASP A 272 -20.05 -5.59 -23.27
C ASP A 272 -21.52 -5.20 -23.16
N THR A 273 -22.26 -5.90 -22.29
CA THR A 273 -23.69 -5.70 -22.08
C THR A 273 -24.02 -4.76 -20.94
N TYR A 274 -23.03 -4.40 -20.11
CA TYR A 274 -23.24 -3.59 -18.90
C TYR A 274 -22.61 -2.20 -19.04
N PHE A 275 -21.35 -2.12 -19.43
CA PHE A 275 -20.67 -0.85 -19.61
C PHE A 275 -20.89 -0.31 -21.04
N PRO A 276 -21.15 0.99 -21.22
CA PRO A 276 -21.14 1.59 -22.55
C PRO A 276 -19.80 1.32 -23.24
N THR A 277 -19.82 0.94 -24.51
CA THR A 277 -18.58 0.65 -25.26
C THR A 277 -17.90 1.91 -25.81
N LYS A 278 -18.66 3.01 -25.87
CA LYS A 278 -18.18 4.33 -26.30
C LYS A 278 -18.55 5.42 -25.30
N THR A 279 -17.72 6.45 -25.22
CA THR A 279 -18.01 7.68 -24.48
C THR A 279 -19.04 8.53 -25.25
N ALA A 280 -19.57 9.58 -24.63
CA ALA A 280 -20.46 10.54 -25.29
C ALA A 280 -19.81 11.22 -26.51
N ALA A 281 -18.48 11.31 -26.55
CA ALA A 281 -17.71 11.84 -27.67
C ALA A 281 -17.36 10.79 -28.75
N GLY A 282 -17.92 9.58 -28.66
CA GLY A 282 -17.73 8.51 -29.64
C GLY A 282 -16.39 7.77 -29.55
N LYS A 283 -15.54 8.08 -28.56
CA LYS A 283 -14.28 7.37 -28.28
C LYS A 283 -14.53 6.03 -27.60
N LYS A 284 -13.53 5.13 -27.62
CA LYS A 284 -13.56 3.89 -26.82
C LYS A 284 -13.77 4.21 -25.35
N ASN A 285 -14.57 3.39 -24.67
CA ASN A 285 -14.78 3.54 -23.23
C ASN A 285 -13.85 2.60 -22.44
N CYS A 286 -13.45 3.04 -21.25
CA CYS A 286 -12.62 2.27 -20.34
C CYS A 286 -13.19 2.28 -18.92
N ILE A 287 -12.95 1.19 -18.19
CA ILE A 287 -13.18 1.11 -16.76
C ILE A 287 -11.97 1.71 -16.06
N ARG A 288 -12.23 2.69 -15.21
CA ARG A 288 -11.25 3.41 -14.41
C ARG A 288 -10.40 2.46 -13.57
N VAL A 289 -9.08 2.58 -13.70
CA VAL A 289 -8.13 1.95 -12.78
C VAL A 289 -6.92 2.86 -12.58
N THR A 290 -6.74 3.28 -11.33
CA THR A 290 -5.51 3.91 -10.85
C THR A 290 -4.60 2.81 -10.29
N ARG A 291 -3.32 2.84 -10.65
CA ARG A 291 -2.35 1.85 -10.18
C ARG A 291 -2.05 2.06 -8.70
N GLY A 292 -1.68 0.99 -8.00
CA GLY A 292 -1.18 1.09 -6.64
C GLY A 292 0.10 1.92 -6.57
N ILE A 293 0.33 2.60 -5.44
CA ILE A 293 1.48 3.46 -5.22
C ILE A 293 2.79 2.76 -5.55
N ASN A 294 3.67 3.49 -6.23
CA ASN A 294 5.05 3.12 -6.47
C ASN A 294 5.93 3.56 -5.31
N GLY A 295 6.31 2.65 -4.42
CA GLY A 295 7.24 3.00 -3.34
C GLY A 295 8.69 2.59 -3.59
N GLN A 296 9.08 2.40 -4.86
CA GLN A 296 10.42 1.98 -5.25
C GLN A 296 11.53 2.85 -4.61
N THR A 297 12.55 2.23 -4.01
CA THR A 297 13.69 2.95 -3.39
C THR A 297 15.02 2.72 -4.09
N GLY A 298 15.11 1.76 -5.01
CA GLY A 298 16.31 1.45 -5.78
C GLY A 298 16.01 1.30 -7.26
N LEU A 299 17.03 1.42 -8.11
CA LEU A 299 16.86 1.27 -9.57
C LEU A 299 16.31 -0.11 -9.93
N GLY A 300 15.44 -0.16 -10.94
CA GLY A 300 14.84 -1.41 -11.41
C GLY A 300 13.32 -1.35 -11.52
N PRO A 301 12.63 -2.50 -11.34
CA PRO A 301 11.18 -2.56 -11.56
C PRO A 301 10.37 -1.87 -10.47
N ARG A 302 9.21 -1.32 -10.86
CA ARG A 302 8.20 -0.72 -9.99
C ARG A 302 7.86 -1.66 -8.83
N ALA A 303 7.90 -1.13 -7.62
CA ALA A 303 7.60 -1.85 -6.39
C ALA A 303 6.45 -1.17 -5.64
N GLN A 304 5.46 -1.96 -5.23
CA GLN A 304 4.34 -1.47 -4.42
C GLN A 304 4.68 -1.59 -2.94
N ILE A 305 4.08 -0.71 -2.16
CA ILE A 305 4.18 -0.69 -0.70
C ILE A 305 2.87 -1.14 -0.06
N ASN A 306 2.99 -1.62 1.17
CA ASN A 306 1.88 -1.92 2.04
C ASN A 306 1.75 -0.82 3.09
N GLN A 307 0.62 -0.12 3.13
CA GLN A 307 0.34 0.90 4.15
C GLN A 307 -0.02 0.26 5.51
N ASN A 308 -0.38 -1.03 5.53
CA ASN A 308 -0.57 -1.77 6.77
C ASN A 308 0.71 -2.43 7.24
N SER A 309 0.78 -2.82 8.52
CA SER A 309 1.74 -3.85 8.93
C SER A 309 1.42 -5.17 8.20
N HIS A 310 2.42 -6.03 8.02
CA HIS A 310 2.26 -7.32 7.35
C HIS A 310 1.96 -8.44 8.36
N PHE A 311 1.75 -8.11 9.63
CA PHE A 311 1.52 -9.06 10.70
C PHE A 311 0.03 -9.25 10.97
N LEU A 312 -0.31 -10.35 11.63
CA LEU A 312 -1.64 -10.54 12.22
C LEU A 312 -1.66 -9.85 13.58
N ASP A 313 -1.84 -8.53 13.61
CA ASP A 313 -1.72 -7.71 14.82
C ASP A 313 -2.91 -6.78 15.08
N LEU A 314 -4.04 -7.04 14.41
CA LEU A 314 -5.28 -6.26 14.52
C LEU A 314 -5.08 -4.79 14.12
N SER A 315 -4.22 -4.50 13.16
CA SER A 315 -3.99 -3.15 12.65
C SER A 315 -5.28 -2.50 12.10
N GLN A 316 -6.27 -3.28 11.66
CA GLN A 316 -7.59 -2.79 11.29
C GLN A 316 -8.43 -2.26 12.47
N VAL A 317 -8.07 -2.59 13.70
CA VAL A 317 -8.64 -2.04 14.94
C VAL A 317 -7.76 -0.91 15.47
N TYR A 318 -6.45 -1.13 15.54
CA TYR A 318 -5.51 -0.26 16.26
C TYR A 318 -4.77 0.77 15.41
N GLY A 319 -4.84 0.65 14.09
CA GLY A 319 -4.05 1.43 13.14
C GLY A 319 -2.69 0.81 12.86
N SER A 320 -2.03 1.33 11.82
CA SER A 320 -0.65 0.97 11.45
C SER A 320 0.35 2.11 11.70
N THR A 321 -0.09 3.23 12.28
CA THR A 321 0.77 4.37 12.64
C THR A 321 0.44 4.87 14.04
N ASP A 322 1.43 5.41 14.75
CA ASP A 322 1.27 5.88 16.13
C ASP A 322 0.23 7.01 16.24
N CYS A 323 0.11 7.84 15.19
CA CYS A 323 -0.89 8.90 15.10
C CYS A 323 -2.31 8.32 15.05
N VAL A 324 -2.59 7.35 14.17
CA VAL A 324 -3.91 6.72 14.08
C VAL A 324 -4.25 6.00 15.38
N ALA A 325 -3.29 5.25 15.95
CA ALA A 325 -3.50 4.56 17.21
C ALA A 325 -3.85 5.51 18.36
N LYS A 326 -3.19 6.67 18.42
CA LYS A 326 -3.49 7.71 19.41
C LYS A 326 -4.86 8.35 19.18
N GLU A 327 -5.22 8.67 17.93
CA GLU A 327 -6.50 9.28 17.58
C GLU A 327 -7.71 8.38 17.86
N LEU A 328 -7.52 7.06 17.87
CA LEU A 328 -8.58 6.10 18.16
C LEU A 328 -8.80 5.86 19.67
N ARG A 329 -7.96 6.42 20.53
CA ARG A 329 -8.00 6.20 21.99
C ARG A 329 -8.68 7.35 22.72
N THR A 330 -9.35 7.02 23.82
CA THR A 330 -9.84 8.00 24.80
C THR A 330 -8.68 8.63 25.60
N MET A 331 -7.50 7.99 25.57
CA MET A 331 -6.35 8.28 26.43
C MET A 331 -6.67 8.18 27.93
N LYS A 332 -7.73 7.43 28.27
CA LYS A 332 -8.18 7.19 29.63
C LYS A 332 -8.51 5.71 29.83
N ASP A 333 -8.04 5.14 30.94
CA ASP A 333 -8.33 3.77 31.37
C ASP A 333 -8.03 2.68 30.31
N GLY A 334 -7.14 2.97 29.37
CA GLY A 334 -6.77 2.11 28.26
C GLY A 334 -7.85 1.96 27.18
N GLN A 335 -8.89 2.81 27.16
CA GLN A 335 -10.07 2.59 26.31
C GLN A 335 -9.95 3.23 24.92
N MET A 336 -10.60 2.59 23.94
CA MET A 336 -10.83 3.09 22.59
C MET A 336 -12.06 3.99 22.54
N LEU A 337 -12.02 4.99 21.66
CA LEU A 337 -13.17 5.85 21.39
C LEU A 337 -14.33 5.04 20.81
N MET A 338 -15.55 5.36 21.25
CA MET A 338 -16.79 4.80 20.73
C MET A 338 -17.84 5.91 20.64
N PHE A 339 -18.77 5.76 19.72
CA PHE A 339 -19.93 6.64 19.57
C PHE A 339 -21.18 5.91 20.03
N THR A 340 -21.96 6.50 20.94
CA THR A 340 -23.25 5.91 21.36
C THR A 340 -24.41 6.76 20.85
N ALA A 341 -25.33 6.12 20.13
CA ALA A 341 -26.59 6.73 19.67
C ALA A 341 -27.69 5.68 19.63
N ASP A 342 -28.91 6.08 20.01
CA ASP A 342 -30.12 5.24 19.98
C ASP A 342 -29.95 3.88 20.67
N GLY A 343 -29.16 3.84 21.77
CA GLY A 343 -28.84 2.62 22.51
C GLY A 343 -27.75 1.74 21.90
N TYR A 344 -27.20 2.11 20.74
CA TYR A 344 -26.11 1.39 20.07
C TYR A 344 -24.76 2.07 20.34
N THR A 345 -23.79 1.30 20.84
CA THR A 345 -22.38 1.71 20.94
C THR A 345 -21.61 1.24 19.71
N LEU A 346 -21.30 2.17 18.81
CA LEU A 346 -20.67 1.95 17.51
C LEU A 346 -19.25 2.53 17.49
N PRO A 347 -18.43 2.25 16.45
CA PRO A 347 -17.16 2.92 16.28
C PRO A 347 -17.35 4.45 16.16
N PRO A 348 -16.30 5.26 16.38
CA PRO A 348 -16.37 6.72 16.19
C PRO A 348 -16.82 7.09 14.76
N LYS A 349 -17.53 8.20 14.61
CA LYS A 349 -17.96 8.71 13.30
C LYS A 349 -16.81 9.41 12.59
N ALA A 350 -16.63 9.11 11.30
CA ALA A 350 -15.78 9.86 10.39
C ALA A 350 -16.54 11.08 9.86
N LEU A 351 -16.53 12.19 10.61
CA LEU A 351 -17.34 13.37 10.30
C LEU A 351 -17.01 14.02 8.95
N ASN A 352 -15.76 13.89 8.51
CA ASN A 352 -15.23 14.50 7.29
C ASN A 352 -15.06 13.50 6.15
N ASP A 353 -15.61 12.29 6.26
CA ASP A 353 -15.52 11.29 5.18
C ASP A 353 -16.48 11.64 4.03
N THR A 354 -15.92 12.09 2.93
CA THR A 354 -16.64 12.44 1.71
C THR A 354 -17.06 11.22 0.88
N ASN A 355 -16.55 10.03 1.19
CA ASN A 355 -16.87 8.79 0.47
C ASN A 355 -18.11 8.07 1.03
N CYS A 356 -18.67 8.58 2.12
CA CYS A 356 -19.77 7.91 2.78
C CYS A 356 -21.08 7.94 1.98
N GLN A 357 -21.43 6.83 1.34
CA GLN A 357 -22.63 6.76 0.50
C GLN A 357 -23.92 6.98 1.29
N SER A 358 -23.98 6.52 2.54
CA SER A 358 -25.15 6.73 3.41
C SER A 358 -25.42 8.21 3.70
N ALA A 359 -24.38 9.06 3.69
CA ALA A 359 -24.51 10.50 3.89
C ALA A 359 -25.28 11.20 2.75
N LYS A 360 -25.31 10.60 1.56
CA LYS A 360 -26.08 11.10 0.40
C LYS A 360 -27.58 10.91 0.59
N VAL A 361 -27.99 9.88 1.35
CA VAL A 361 -29.40 9.60 1.66
C VAL A 361 -29.85 10.45 2.85
N ASN A 362 -29.02 10.53 3.88
CA ASN A 362 -29.27 11.36 5.05
C ASN A 362 -27.93 11.90 5.58
N SER A 363 -27.78 13.22 5.64
CA SER A 363 -26.54 13.87 6.06
C SER A 363 -26.12 13.56 7.50
N ALA A 364 -27.06 13.09 8.34
CA ALA A 364 -26.79 12.60 9.69
C ALA A 364 -26.08 11.22 9.71
N PHE A 365 -26.27 10.40 8.66
CA PHE A 365 -25.58 9.12 8.53
C PHE A 365 -24.14 9.37 8.10
N LYS A 366 -23.21 9.01 8.97
CA LYS A 366 -21.77 9.11 8.74
C LYS A 366 -21.16 7.73 8.70
N CYS A 367 -20.06 7.62 7.97
CA CYS A 367 -19.21 6.44 8.00
C CYS A 367 -18.38 6.49 9.28
N PHE A 368 -17.57 5.46 9.49
CA PHE A 368 -16.89 5.25 10.75
C PHE A 368 -15.37 5.40 10.63
N THR A 369 -14.74 5.66 11.77
CA THR A 369 -13.28 5.69 11.91
C THR A 369 -12.84 4.44 12.67
N ALA A 370 -11.81 3.78 12.16
CA ALA A 370 -11.16 2.62 12.77
C ALA A 370 -9.66 2.60 12.37
N GLY A 371 -8.93 1.58 12.78
CA GLY A 371 -7.52 1.40 12.42
C GLY A 371 -7.27 1.27 10.91
N ASP A 372 -8.23 0.69 10.17
CA ASP A 372 -8.23 0.61 8.71
C ASP A 372 -9.33 1.50 8.11
N SER A 373 -9.00 2.24 7.04
CA SER A 373 -9.92 3.19 6.41
C SER A 373 -11.03 2.52 5.58
N ARG A 374 -10.90 1.23 5.26
CA ARG A 374 -11.91 0.46 4.52
C ARG A 374 -13.00 -0.12 5.42
N ASN A 375 -13.06 0.28 6.69
CA ASN A 375 -14.01 -0.22 7.68
C ASN A 375 -15.48 -0.09 7.25
N SER A 376 -15.82 0.97 6.49
CA SER A 376 -17.18 1.28 6.02
C SER A 376 -17.42 0.87 4.56
N LEU A 377 -16.60 -0.04 4.00
CA LEU A 377 -16.68 -0.44 2.58
C LEU A 377 -18.01 -1.14 2.24
N GLN A 378 -18.55 -1.92 3.16
CA GLN A 378 -19.84 -2.57 3.02
C GLN A 378 -20.47 -2.87 4.41
N PRO A 379 -21.80 -3.04 4.51
CA PRO A 379 -22.52 -3.07 5.80
C PRO A 379 -22.11 -4.16 6.80
N GLY A 380 -21.56 -5.29 6.34
CA GLY A 380 -21.10 -6.42 7.14
C GLY A 380 -19.73 -6.24 7.81
N LEU A 381 -18.91 -5.25 7.41
CA LEU A 381 -17.61 -5.00 8.05
C LEU A 381 -17.74 -4.26 9.40
N ILE A 382 -18.60 -3.25 9.46
CA ILE A 382 -18.79 -2.42 10.66
C ILE A 382 -19.20 -3.22 11.90
N PRO A 383 -20.09 -4.22 11.81
CA PRO A 383 -20.38 -5.11 12.94
C PRO A 383 -19.13 -5.76 13.53
N ILE A 384 -18.17 -6.21 12.71
CA ILE A 384 -16.93 -6.82 13.21
C ILE A 384 -16.04 -5.77 13.89
N HIS A 385 -15.83 -4.61 13.26
CA HIS A 385 -15.11 -3.50 13.92
C HIS A 385 -15.73 -3.15 15.28
N THR A 386 -17.07 -3.10 15.34
CA THR A 386 -17.83 -2.83 16.57
C THR A 386 -17.58 -3.89 17.63
N ILE A 387 -17.59 -5.19 17.26
CA ILE A 387 -17.32 -6.30 18.18
C ILE A 387 -15.93 -6.16 18.80
N TYR A 388 -14.88 -5.96 17.99
CA TYR A 388 -13.52 -5.86 18.50
C TYR A 388 -13.30 -4.62 19.38
N LEU A 389 -13.86 -3.46 19.01
CA LEU A 389 -13.74 -2.25 19.84
C LEU A 389 -14.51 -2.38 21.16
N ARG A 390 -15.72 -2.95 21.15
CA ARG A 390 -16.46 -3.26 22.39
C ARG A 390 -15.70 -4.26 23.26
N GLN A 391 -15.11 -5.29 22.65
CA GLN A 391 -14.33 -6.29 23.38
C GLN A 391 -13.06 -5.69 23.98
N HIS A 392 -12.41 -4.76 23.28
CA HIS A 392 -11.29 -4.00 23.83
C HIS A 392 -11.72 -3.25 25.08
N ASN A 393 -12.77 -2.42 25.00
CA ASN A 393 -13.19 -1.61 26.14
C ASN A 393 -13.68 -2.46 27.31
N LYS A 394 -14.30 -3.61 27.04
CA LYS A 394 -14.67 -4.60 28.06
C LYS A 394 -13.44 -5.14 28.80
N TRP A 395 -12.42 -5.60 28.07
CA TRP A 395 -11.20 -6.12 28.68
C TRP A 395 -10.38 -5.04 29.37
N ALA A 396 -10.25 -3.85 28.78
CA ALA A 396 -9.56 -2.71 29.39
C ALA A 396 -10.20 -2.34 30.74
N SER A 397 -11.54 -2.31 30.81
CA SER A 397 -12.27 -2.07 32.07
C SER A 397 -11.96 -3.14 33.13
N GLN A 398 -11.95 -4.42 32.75
CA GLN A 398 -11.64 -5.52 33.66
C GLN A 398 -10.17 -5.48 34.13
N ILE A 399 -9.23 -5.23 33.23
CA ILE A 399 -7.81 -5.09 33.57
C ILE A 399 -7.60 -3.90 34.50
N ARG A 400 -8.24 -2.75 34.23
CA ARG A 400 -8.18 -1.57 35.09
C ARG A 400 -8.73 -1.83 36.49
N GLN A 401 -9.82 -2.58 36.62
CA GLN A 401 -10.37 -2.99 37.92
C GLN A 401 -9.39 -3.90 38.69
N LEU A 402 -8.74 -4.85 38.01
CA LEU A 402 -7.76 -5.75 38.62
C LEU A 402 -6.40 -5.10 38.89
N ARG A 403 -6.08 -4.01 38.17
CA ARG A 403 -4.82 -3.27 38.25
C ARG A 403 -5.06 -1.76 38.33
N PRO A 404 -5.61 -1.25 39.46
CA PRO A 404 -5.99 0.15 39.58
C PRO A 404 -4.83 1.13 39.41
N THR A 405 -3.60 0.72 39.73
CA THR A 405 -2.39 1.57 39.67
C THR A 405 -1.71 1.60 38.29
N TRP A 406 -2.15 0.77 37.34
CA TRP A 406 -1.57 0.78 36.00
C TRP A 406 -1.89 2.08 35.25
N SER A 407 -0.95 2.53 34.43
CA SER A 407 -1.17 3.68 33.56
C SER A 407 -2.16 3.34 32.43
N ASP A 408 -2.79 4.37 31.85
CA ASP A 408 -3.63 4.24 30.65
C ASP A 408 -2.95 3.40 29.56
N ASN A 409 -1.69 3.74 29.25
CA ASN A 409 -0.96 3.07 28.18
C ASN A 409 -0.68 1.60 28.47
N LEU A 410 -0.37 1.26 29.72
CA LEU A 410 -0.14 -0.14 30.09
C LEU A 410 -1.42 -0.97 29.97
N VAL A 411 -2.57 -0.42 30.40
CA VAL A 411 -3.87 -1.09 30.23
C VAL A 411 -4.20 -1.27 28.74
N TYR A 412 -3.97 -0.25 27.92
CA TYR A 412 -4.18 -0.32 26.46
C TYR A 412 -3.33 -1.41 25.80
N GLU A 413 -2.02 -1.42 26.04
CA GLU A 413 -1.10 -2.37 25.40
C GLU A 413 -1.34 -3.81 25.87
N GLU A 414 -1.67 -4.02 27.15
CA GLU A 414 -2.03 -5.34 27.67
C GLU A 414 -3.34 -5.85 27.06
N THR A 415 -4.34 -4.98 26.95
CA THR A 415 -5.61 -5.29 26.28
C THR A 415 -5.40 -5.62 24.80
N ARG A 416 -4.57 -4.84 24.10
CA ARG A 416 -4.17 -5.07 22.71
C ARG A 416 -3.45 -6.41 22.56
N ARG A 417 -2.46 -6.70 23.40
CA ARG A 417 -1.72 -7.96 23.40
C ARG A 417 -2.65 -9.17 23.55
N LEU A 418 -3.59 -9.11 24.49
CA LEU A 418 -4.61 -10.15 24.70
C LEU A 418 -5.46 -10.36 23.45
N LEU A 419 -6.02 -9.29 22.89
CA LEU A 419 -6.90 -9.38 21.72
C LEU A 419 -6.18 -9.86 20.47
N VAL A 420 -4.93 -9.45 20.26
CA VAL A 420 -4.09 -9.97 19.17
C VAL A 420 -3.87 -11.48 19.31
N ALA A 421 -3.60 -11.96 20.52
CA ALA A 421 -3.43 -13.40 20.76
C ALA A 421 -4.73 -14.18 20.47
N MET A 422 -5.89 -13.68 20.92
CA MET A 422 -7.19 -14.30 20.63
C MET A 422 -7.46 -14.32 19.12
N TYR A 423 -7.20 -13.21 18.43
CA TYR A 423 -7.37 -13.09 16.99
C TYR A 423 -6.48 -14.06 16.20
N GLN A 424 -5.18 -14.13 16.54
CA GLN A 424 -4.27 -15.11 15.93
C GLN A 424 -4.75 -16.54 16.17
N TYR A 425 -5.18 -16.87 17.40
CA TYR A 425 -5.72 -18.19 17.70
C TYR A 425 -6.92 -18.53 16.82
N HIS A 426 -7.91 -17.64 16.71
CA HIS A 426 -9.09 -17.85 15.85
C HIS A 426 -8.73 -18.04 14.37
N ILE A 427 -7.72 -17.32 13.88
CA ILE A 427 -7.25 -17.54 12.50
C ILE A 427 -6.72 -18.96 12.32
N TYR A 428 -5.78 -19.39 13.16
CA TYR A 428 -5.11 -20.67 12.97
C TYR A 428 -5.95 -21.88 13.40
N ALA A 429 -6.82 -21.73 14.41
CA ALA A 429 -7.69 -22.79 14.90
C ALA A 429 -8.99 -22.90 14.09
N ASP A 430 -9.62 -21.79 13.75
CA ASP A 430 -10.99 -21.79 13.23
C ASP A 430 -11.06 -21.49 11.73
N TYR A 431 -10.35 -20.47 11.25
CA TYR A 431 -10.47 -20.02 9.86
C TYR A 431 -9.58 -20.82 8.90
N LEU A 432 -8.27 -20.86 9.16
CA LEU A 432 -7.26 -21.39 8.25
C LEU A 432 -7.47 -22.87 7.88
N PRO A 433 -7.86 -23.79 8.80
CA PRO A 433 -8.12 -25.18 8.44
C PRO A 433 -9.24 -25.35 7.41
N LYS A 434 -10.20 -24.44 7.38
CA LYS A 434 -11.32 -24.44 6.40
C LYS A 434 -10.89 -23.89 5.04
N VAL A 435 -9.77 -23.16 4.98
CA VAL A 435 -9.20 -22.62 3.74
C VAL A 435 -8.21 -23.59 3.12
N VAL A 436 -7.23 -24.09 3.91
CA VAL A 436 -6.12 -24.90 3.39
C VAL A 436 -6.26 -26.40 3.65
N GLY A 437 -7.23 -26.80 4.47
CA GLY A 437 -7.46 -28.20 4.83
C GLY A 437 -6.45 -28.76 5.84
N THR A 438 -6.82 -29.86 6.49
CA THR A 438 -6.03 -30.49 7.57
C THR A 438 -4.66 -30.99 7.11
N LYS A 439 -4.52 -31.40 5.85
CA LYS A 439 -3.24 -31.86 5.28
C LYS A 439 -2.18 -30.76 5.30
N LEU A 440 -2.51 -29.55 4.83
CA LEU A 440 -1.58 -28.43 4.82
C LEU A 440 -1.35 -27.89 6.23
N MET A 441 -2.37 -27.89 7.10
CA MET A 441 -2.20 -27.56 8.51
C MET A 441 -1.15 -28.46 9.18
N ALA A 442 -1.21 -29.78 8.95
CA ALA A 442 -0.24 -30.73 9.49
C ALA A 442 1.15 -30.62 8.86
N GLN A 443 1.22 -30.46 7.53
CA GLN A 443 2.48 -30.34 6.79
C GLN A 443 3.34 -29.16 7.26
N TYR A 444 2.69 -28.04 7.61
CA TYR A 444 3.35 -26.80 8.01
C TYR A 444 3.30 -26.54 9.53
N ASP A 445 2.85 -27.50 10.35
CA ASP A 445 2.69 -27.38 11.81
C ASP A 445 1.94 -26.09 12.21
N LEU A 446 0.76 -25.86 11.62
CA LEU A 446 0.00 -24.61 11.78
C LEU A 446 -1.06 -24.67 12.89
N THR A 447 -1.18 -25.80 13.60
CA THR A 447 -2.19 -25.97 14.65
C THR A 447 -1.74 -25.29 15.94
N PRO A 448 -2.56 -24.41 16.55
CA PRO A 448 -2.22 -23.81 17.84
C PRO A 448 -1.95 -24.87 18.92
N GLY A 449 -0.89 -24.68 19.70
CA GLY A 449 -0.49 -25.60 20.76
C GLY A 449 0.35 -26.81 20.33
N SER A 450 0.47 -27.10 19.02
CA SER A 450 1.41 -28.12 18.51
C SER A 450 2.78 -27.54 18.12
N LEU A 451 2.91 -26.21 18.08
CA LEU A 451 4.06 -25.48 17.54
C LEU A 451 5.38 -25.92 18.20
N ARG A 452 6.19 -26.66 17.45
CA ARG A 452 7.55 -27.06 17.85
C ARG A 452 8.58 -25.93 17.67
N ARG A 453 8.25 -24.89 16.91
CA ARG A 453 9.08 -23.70 16.68
C ARG A 453 8.25 -22.46 17.00
N LEU A 454 8.73 -21.63 17.92
CA LEU A 454 7.99 -20.46 18.41
C LEU A 454 8.28 -19.20 17.57
N TYR A 455 9.52 -19.04 17.10
CA TYR A 455 9.99 -17.89 16.32
C TYR A 455 11.27 -18.25 15.54
N ASP A 456 11.41 -17.76 14.30
CA ASP A 456 12.64 -17.85 13.49
C ASP A 456 12.92 -16.49 12.85
N SER A 457 13.96 -15.79 13.33
CA SER A 457 14.32 -14.44 12.89
C SER A 457 14.78 -14.37 11.43
N ARG A 458 15.06 -15.52 10.78
CA ARG A 458 15.47 -15.57 9.36
C ARG A 458 14.27 -15.49 8.42
N ILE A 459 13.05 -15.67 8.92
CA ILE A 459 11.83 -15.61 8.09
C ILE A 459 11.52 -14.16 7.78
N ASN A 460 11.35 -13.85 6.50
CA ASN A 460 10.81 -12.56 6.05
C ASN A 460 9.26 -12.59 6.15
N PRO A 461 8.66 -11.79 7.05
CA PRO A 461 7.22 -11.78 7.29
C PRO A 461 6.44 -10.96 6.26
N SER A 462 7.10 -10.21 5.37
CA SER A 462 6.40 -9.36 4.40
C SER A 462 5.46 -10.18 3.52
N ILE A 463 4.21 -9.74 3.39
CA ILE A 463 3.24 -10.25 2.41
C ILE A 463 3.78 -10.16 0.98
N THR A 464 3.46 -11.19 0.17
CA THR A 464 3.81 -11.23 -1.26
C THR A 464 2.74 -10.61 -2.13
N ALA A 465 3.14 -10.12 -3.31
CA ALA A 465 2.22 -9.63 -4.33
C ALA A 465 1.24 -10.73 -4.77
N GLU A 466 1.72 -11.96 -4.91
CA GLU A 466 0.90 -13.11 -5.30
C GLU A 466 -0.19 -13.39 -4.26
N PHE A 467 0.13 -13.28 -2.97
CA PHE A 467 -0.84 -13.46 -1.91
C PHE A 467 -1.84 -12.31 -1.86
N GLY A 468 -1.36 -11.07 -1.76
CA GLY A 468 -2.21 -9.89 -1.53
C GLY A 468 -3.02 -9.42 -2.74
N THR A 469 -2.54 -9.67 -3.95
CA THR A 469 -3.21 -9.26 -5.20
C THR A 469 -4.05 -10.37 -5.82
N ALA A 470 -3.70 -11.65 -5.61
CA ALA A 470 -4.41 -12.77 -6.26
C ALA A 470 -4.93 -13.81 -5.26
N ALA A 471 -4.06 -14.56 -4.57
CA ALA A 471 -4.46 -15.77 -3.85
C ALA A 471 -5.49 -15.48 -2.74
N PHE A 472 -5.26 -14.44 -1.92
CA PHE A 472 -6.17 -14.10 -0.82
C PHE A 472 -7.38 -13.26 -1.25
N ARG A 473 -7.54 -13.03 -2.56
CA ARG A 473 -8.76 -12.44 -3.15
C ARG A 473 -9.82 -13.49 -3.48
N PHE A 474 -9.57 -14.78 -3.22
CA PHE A 474 -10.56 -15.85 -3.41
C PHE A 474 -11.88 -15.57 -2.67
N GLY A 475 -11.85 -14.85 -1.54
CA GLY A 475 -13.05 -14.44 -0.81
C GLY A 475 -14.04 -13.61 -1.64
N HIS A 476 -13.62 -12.98 -2.74
CA HIS A 476 -14.54 -12.28 -3.65
C HIS A 476 -15.54 -13.23 -4.33
N SER A 477 -15.20 -14.51 -4.55
CA SER A 477 -16.15 -15.50 -5.09
C SER A 477 -17.14 -16.01 -4.03
N GLN A 478 -16.95 -15.64 -2.76
CA GLN A 478 -17.81 -16.01 -1.63
C GLN A 478 -18.71 -14.84 -1.19
N ALA A 479 -18.52 -13.66 -1.79
CA ALA A 479 -19.34 -12.48 -1.53
C ALA A 479 -20.76 -12.74 -2.03
N ARG A 480 -21.74 -12.27 -1.26
CA ARG A 480 -23.16 -12.38 -1.62
C ARG A 480 -23.61 -11.05 -2.22
N LYS A 481 -24.58 -11.13 -3.13
CA LYS A 481 -25.29 -9.95 -3.65
C LYS A 481 -25.97 -9.17 -2.52
N ASP A 482 -26.59 -9.89 -1.59
CA ASP A 482 -27.38 -9.31 -0.50
C ASP A 482 -26.82 -9.67 0.88
N VAL A 483 -26.92 -8.73 1.82
CA VAL A 483 -26.61 -8.94 3.24
C VAL A 483 -27.92 -8.99 4.02
N PRO A 484 -28.50 -10.18 4.27
CA PRO A 484 -29.79 -10.30 4.95
C PRO A 484 -29.69 -9.79 6.39
N ARG A 485 -30.72 -9.07 6.83
CA ARG A 485 -30.87 -8.61 8.22
C ARG A 485 -31.96 -9.45 8.88
N MET A 486 -31.61 -10.10 9.98
CA MET A 486 -32.53 -10.90 10.77
C MET A 486 -32.98 -10.12 12.02
N THR A 487 -34.24 -10.27 12.38
CA THR A 487 -34.94 -9.82 13.58
C THR A 487 -35.45 -11.07 14.30
N ASN A 488 -35.78 -10.96 15.59
CA ASN A 488 -36.34 -12.10 16.34
C ASN A 488 -37.65 -12.67 15.75
N SER A 489 -38.27 -11.97 14.79
CA SER A 489 -39.49 -12.37 14.08
C SER A 489 -39.25 -13.05 12.73
N ASN A 490 -38.01 -13.16 12.25
CA ASN A 490 -37.69 -13.75 10.94
C ASN A 490 -36.39 -14.60 10.94
N VAL A 491 -36.02 -15.14 12.11
CA VAL A 491 -34.94 -16.13 12.31
C VAL A 491 -35.47 -17.54 12.14
#